data_AF-A0A9W4RA38-F1
#
_entry.id   AF-A0A9W4RA38-F1
#
_cell.length_a   1.000
_cell.length_b   1.000
_cell.length_c   1.000
_cell.angle_alpha   90.00
_cell.angle_beta   90.00
_cell.angle_gamma   90.00
#
_symmetry.space_group_name_H-M   'P 1'
#
loop_
_entity.id
_entity.type
_entity.pdbx_description
1 polymer ?
#
loop_
_entity_poly.entity_id
_entity_poly.type
_entity_poly.pdbx_seq_one_letter_code
_entity_poly.pdbx_strand_id
1 'polypeptide(L)'
;MSRTALALLLTCLATAATAQSIGEPLPGRAAPRDSFSKPAPAAGQRARPCPEYGAGFVRLEGSSFCVRAGGSVRAEFGKSSRSGYGSRADGMAYIESRGESAIGPVRSVLSVRGQVDRGLDSSPFRY
;
A
#
# COMPACT_ATOMS: atom_id res chain seq x y z
N MET A 1 -39.77 56.02 13.72
CA MET A 1 -38.68 55.89 12.72
C MET A 1 -37.46 55.10 13.24
N SER A 2 -37.36 54.80 14.54
CA SER A 2 -36.21 54.06 15.12
C SER A 2 -36.27 52.53 14.93
N ARG A 3 -37.46 51.95 14.75
CA ARG A 3 -37.64 50.49 14.67
C ARG A 3 -37.27 49.89 13.31
N THR A 4 -37.44 50.65 12.23
CA THR A 4 -37.09 50.24 10.87
C THR A 4 -35.59 50.32 10.60
N ALA A 5 -34.90 51.29 11.19
CA ALA A 5 -33.44 51.40 11.14
C ALA A 5 -32.75 50.22 11.86
N LEU A 6 -33.33 49.75 12.97
CA LEU A 6 -32.82 48.59 13.71
C LEU A 6 -32.97 47.28 12.92
N ALA A 7 -34.09 47.11 12.22
CA ALA A 7 -34.35 45.94 11.37
C ALA A 7 -33.40 45.86 10.17
N LEU A 8 -33.05 47.01 9.57
CA LEU A 8 -32.06 47.10 8.49
C LEU A 8 -30.61 46.88 8.97
N LEU A 9 -30.28 47.27 10.20
CA LEU A 9 -28.97 46.96 10.78
C LEU A 9 -28.79 45.46 11.04
N LEU A 10 -29.85 44.77 11.49
CA LEU A 10 -29.82 43.35 11.81
C LEU A 10 -29.65 42.44 10.58
N THR A 11 -30.11 42.86 9.40
CA THR A 11 -29.93 42.07 8.16
C THR A 11 -28.54 42.19 7.56
N CYS A 12 -27.78 43.25 7.86
CA CYS A 12 -26.41 43.44 7.35
C CYS A 12 -25.34 42.62 8.10
N LEU A 13 -25.60 42.13 9.31
CA LEU A 13 -24.61 41.33 10.06
C LEU A 13 -24.52 39.86 9.60
N ALA A 14 -25.45 39.36 8.78
CA ALA A 14 -25.48 37.96 8.37
C ALA A 14 -24.48 37.60 7.25
N THR A 15 -23.77 38.58 6.67
CA THR A 15 -22.93 38.40 5.48
C THR A 15 -21.42 38.55 5.72
N ALA A 16 -20.95 38.47 6.96
CA ALA A 16 -19.53 38.28 7.24
C ALA A 16 -19.11 36.85 6.88
N ALA A 17 -18.85 36.64 5.60
CA ALA A 17 -18.22 35.45 5.04
C ALA A 17 -16.91 35.17 5.78
N THR A 18 -16.88 34.09 6.56
CA THR A 18 -15.60 33.47 6.92
C THR A 18 -15.17 32.61 5.74
N ALA A 19 -14.47 33.25 4.80
CA ALA A 19 -13.66 32.53 3.83
C ALA A 19 -12.52 31.86 4.61
N GLN A 20 -12.75 30.65 5.11
CA GLN A 20 -11.70 29.77 5.59
C GLN A 20 -10.85 29.42 4.36
N SER A 21 -9.69 30.05 4.23
CA SER A 21 -8.71 29.72 3.20
C SER A 21 -8.43 28.22 3.27
N ILE A 22 -8.79 27.49 2.22
CA ILE A 22 -8.52 26.06 2.07
C ILE A 22 -7.00 25.93 1.92
N GLY A 23 -6.30 25.77 3.04
CA GLY A 23 -4.84 25.63 3.03
C GLY A 23 -4.14 25.78 4.37
N GLU A 24 -4.75 26.45 5.36
CA GLU A 24 -4.02 26.73 6.60
C GLU A 24 -4.02 25.52 7.56
N PRO A 25 -2.85 24.98 7.93
CA PRO A 25 -2.77 23.83 8.82
C PRO A 25 -3.18 24.21 10.26
N LEU A 26 -4.07 23.42 10.86
CA LEU A 26 -4.49 23.58 12.25
C LEU A 26 -3.30 23.52 13.22
N PRO A 27 -3.19 24.43 14.19
CA PRO A 27 -2.11 24.42 15.17
C PRO A 27 -2.15 23.11 15.98
N GLY A 28 -1.02 22.38 15.99
CA GLY A 28 -0.88 21.10 16.68
C GLY A 28 -1.07 19.85 15.83
N ARG A 29 -1.46 19.98 14.54
CA ARG A 29 -1.34 18.86 13.59
C ARG A 29 0.04 18.88 12.94
N ALA A 30 0.71 17.72 12.97
CA ALA A 30 1.93 17.52 12.20
C ALA A 30 1.66 17.85 10.73
N ALA A 31 2.53 18.64 10.11
CA ALA A 31 2.51 18.88 8.68
C ALA A 31 2.43 17.52 7.95
N PRO A 32 1.70 17.44 6.81
CA PRO A 32 1.72 16.23 6.00
C PRO A 32 3.17 15.83 5.77
N ARG A 33 3.58 14.67 6.29
CA ARG A 33 4.89 14.12 5.97
C ARG A 33 4.95 14.05 4.45
N ASP A 34 6.04 14.57 3.87
CA ASP A 34 6.31 14.42 2.44
C ASP A 34 5.93 13.00 2.07
N SER A 35 4.94 12.91 1.18
CA SER A 35 4.45 11.63 0.73
C SER A 35 5.68 10.84 0.30
N PHE A 36 5.83 9.62 0.83
CA PHE A 36 6.76 8.65 0.27
C PHE A 36 6.28 8.43 -1.16
N SER A 37 6.75 9.29 -2.06
CA SER A 37 6.51 9.20 -3.47
C SER A 37 7.22 7.91 -3.85
N LYS A 38 6.39 6.90 -4.12
CA LYS A 38 6.89 5.62 -4.65
C LYS A 38 7.79 6.00 -5.82
N PRO A 39 9.09 5.67 -5.78
CA PRO A 39 10.01 6.06 -6.84
C PRO A 39 9.38 5.67 -8.16
N ALA A 40 9.22 6.64 -9.06
CA ALA A 40 8.79 6.34 -10.42
C ALA A 40 9.79 5.30 -10.95
N PRO A 41 9.33 4.18 -11.52
CA PRO A 41 10.23 3.17 -12.03
C PRO A 41 11.19 3.85 -13.00
N ALA A 42 12.50 3.71 -12.74
CA ALA A 42 13.53 4.34 -13.55
C ALA A 42 13.27 3.99 -15.02
N ALA A 43 13.24 5.00 -15.89
CA ALA A 43 12.99 4.83 -17.32
C ALA A 43 14.13 4.09 -18.06
N GLY A 44 15.09 3.50 -17.33
CA GLY A 44 16.20 2.73 -17.86
C GLY A 44 15.80 1.28 -18.04
N GLN A 45 15.73 0.85 -19.30
CA GLN A 45 15.48 -0.52 -19.76
C GLN A 45 14.10 -1.06 -19.36
N ARG A 46 13.13 -0.83 -20.25
CA ARG A 46 11.86 -1.56 -20.21
C ARG A 46 12.15 -3.06 -20.26
N ALA A 47 12.05 -3.73 -19.11
CA ALA A 47 12.20 -5.17 -19.02
C ALA A 47 11.29 -5.84 -20.07
N ARG A 48 11.84 -6.70 -20.91
CA ARG A 48 11.07 -7.32 -21.99
C ARG A 48 10.06 -8.30 -21.39
N PRO A 49 8.74 -8.12 -21.57
CA PRO A 49 7.77 -9.05 -21.02
C PRO A 49 7.89 -10.43 -21.68
N CYS A 50 7.63 -11.50 -20.93
CA CYS A 50 7.54 -12.86 -21.44
C CYS A 50 6.10 -13.39 -21.35
N PRO A 51 5.20 -13.00 -22.27
CA PRO A 51 3.81 -13.46 -22.24
C PRO A 51 3.67 -14.98 -22.40
N GLU A 52 4.67 -15.67 -22.98
CA GLU A 52 4.70 -17.13 -23.17
C GLU A 52 4.67 -17.92 -21.86
N TYR A 53 5.17 -17.35 -20.76
CA TYR A 53 5.17 -17.98 -19.43
C TYR A 53 4.05 -17.45 -18.51
N GLY A 54 3.35 -16.40 -18.94
CA GLY A 54 2.22 -15.78 -18.25
C GLY A 54 2.48 -14.33 -17.82
N ALA A 55 1.45 -13.72 -17.22
CA ALA A 55 1.52 -12.34 -16.78
C ALA A 55 2.56 -12.12 -15.66
N GLY A 56 3.28 -10.99 -15.73
CA GLY A 56 4.26 -10.59 -14.73
C GLY A 56 5.64 -11.24 -14.88
N PHE A 57 5.85 -12.09 -15.89
CA PHE A 57 7.17 -12.56 -16.26
C PHE A 57 7.91 -11.53 -17.11
N VAL A 58 9.18 -11.30 -16.76
CA VAL A 58 10.09 -10.44 -17.50
C VAL A 58 11.35 -11.21 -17.86
N ARG A 59 11.90 -10.95 -19.04
CA ARG A 59 13.15 -11.55 -19.50
C ARG A 59 14.31 -10.99 -18.70
N LEU A 60 15.17 -11.87 -18.23
CA LEU A 60 16.37 -11.51 -17.51
C LEU A 60 17.46 -11.18 -18.53
N GLU A 61 17.99 -9.96 -18.48
CA GLU A 61 18.98 -9.45 -19.44
C GLU A 61 20.18 -10.41 -19.56
N GLY A 62 20.61 -10.68 -20.78
CA GLY A 62 21.70 -11.64 -21.05
C GLY A 62 21.30 -13.12 -20.97
N SER A 63 20.01 -13.46 -20.80
CA SER A 63 19.55 -14.85 -20.79
C SER A 63 18.21 -15.06 -21.51
N SER A 64 17.91 -16.31 -21.86
CA SER A 64 16.58 -16.73 -22.32
C SER A 64 15.58 -16.95 -21.18
N PHE A 65 16.03 -16.85 -19.92
CA PHE A 65 15.20 -17.06 -18.75
C PHE A 65 14.27 -15.89 -18.49
N CYS A 66 13.05 -16.21 -18.08
CA CYS A 66 12.04 -15.27 -17.66
C CYS A 66 11.76 -15.45 -16.17
N VAL A 67 11.68 -14.33 -15.46
CA VAL A 67 11.47 -14.31 -14.01
C VAL A 67 10.21 -13.55 -13.64
N ARG A 68 9.56 -14.00 -12.57
CA ARG A 68 8.44 -13.31 -11.92
C ARG A 68 8.71 -13.25 -10.43
N ALA A 69 8.50 -12.09 -9.83
CA ALA A 69 8.48 -11.93 -8.38
C ALA A 69 7.05 -11.63 -7.91
N GLY A 70 6.68 -12.14 -6.75
CA GLY A 70 5.38 -11.90 -6.16
C GLY A 70 5.37 -12.18 -4.66
N GLY A 71 4.22 -11.97 -4.04
CA GLY A 71 4.07 -12.19 -2.62
C GLY A 71 2.68 -11.81 -2.14
N SER A 72 2.44 -12.04 -0.87
CA SER A 72 1.25 -11.58 -0.17
C SER A 72 1.62 -11.22 1.25
N VAL A 73 0.91 -10.24 1.80
CA VAL A 73 1.01 -9.84 3.20
C VAL A 73 -0.38 -9.87 3.80
N ARG A 74 -0.47 -10.25 5.07
CA ARG A 74 -1.70 -10.27 5.83
C ARG A 74 -1.42 -9.63 7.19
N ALA A 75 -2.33 -8.77 7.63
CA ALA A 75 -2.30 -8.20 8.96
C ALA A 75 -3.66 -8.40 9.62
N GLU A 76 -3.65 -8.86 10.85
CA GLU A 76 -4.83 -9.15 11.66
C GLU A 76 -4.71 -8.42 13.00
N PHE A 77 -5.83 -7.88 13.46
CA PHE A 77 -5.96 -7.23 14.77
C PHE A 77 -7.24 -7.75 15.40
N GLY A 78 -7.18 -8.05 16.69
CA GLY A 78 -8.34 -8.65 17.33
C GLY A 78 -8.21 -8.74 18.84
N LYS A 79 -9.29 -9.21 19.44
CA LYS A 79 -9.38 -9.49 20.86
C LYS A 79 -9.45 -11.00 21.05
N SER A 80 -8.46 -11.58 21.71
CA SER A 80 -8.48 -12.96 22.16
C SER A 80 -9.06 -13.04 23.58
N SER A 81 -9.68 -14.17 23.91
CA SER A 81 -10.15 -14.46 25.27
C SER A 81 -9.02 -14.76 26.24
N ARG A 82 -7.81 -15.07 25.75
CA ARG A 82 -6.66 -15.51 26.56
C ARG A 82 -5.62 -14.41 26.82
N SER A 83 -5.39 -13.53 25.84
CA SER A 83 -4.32 -12.51 25.87
C SER A 83 -4.83 -11.07 25.72
N GLY A 84 -6.15 -10.86 25.66
CA GLY A 84 -6.73 -9.52 25.55
C GLY A 84 -6.69 -9.02 24.10
N TYR A 85 -6.09 -7.86 23.83
CA TYR A 85 -5.93 -7.37 22.46
C TYR A 85 -4.57 -7.77 21.90
N GLY A 86 -4.53 -8.14 20.62
CA GLY A 86 -3.30 -8.50 19.95
C GLY A 86 -3.27 -8.07 18.49
N SER A 87 -2.15 -8.36 17.84
CA SER A 87 -1.99 -8.22 16.39
C SER A 87 -1.11 -9.32 15.83
N ARG A 88 -1.31 -9.64 14.56
CA ARG A 88 -0.51 -10.61 13.82
C ARG A 88 -0.23 -10.09 12.43
N ALA A 89 0.97 -10.33 11.94
CA ALA A 89 1.36 -9.98 10.59
C ALA A 89 2.11 -11.16 9.94
N ASP A 90 1.66 -11.58 8.77
CA ASP A 90 2.26 -12.63 7.98
C ASP A 90 2.66 -12.09 6.61
N GLY A 91 3.73 -12.63 6.07
CA GLY A 91 4.20 -12.29 4.73
C GLY A 91 4.74 -13.51 4.02
N MET A 92 4.52 -13.58 2.72
CA MET A 92 5.26 -14.44 1.83
C MET A 92 5.78 -13.66 0.62
N ALA A 93 6.98 -13.99 0.19
CA ALA A 93 7.57 -13.53 -1.06
C ALA A 93 8.04 -14.74 -1.85
N TYR A 94 7.94 -14.68 -3.17
CA TYR A 94 8.46 -15.71 -4.05
C TYR A 94 9.06 -15.12 -5.32
N ILE A 95 10.02 -15.85 -5.87
CA ILE A 95 10.64 -15.61 -7.16
C ILE A 95 10.52 -16.91 -7.95
N GLU A 96 9.95 -16.83 -9.15
CA GLU A 96 9.85 -17.93 -10.09
C GLU A 96 10.67 -17.64 -11.33
N SER A 97 11.47 -18.60 -11.80
CA SER A 97 12.16 -18.52 -13.09
C SER A 97 11.75 -19.68 -14.00
N ARG A 98 11.64 -19.39 -15.30
CA ARG A 98 11.32 -20.36 -16.36
C ARG A 98 12.18 -20.09 -17.59
N GLY A 99 12.64 -21.14 -18.27
CA GLY A 99 13.42 -21.00 -19.49
C GLY A 99 13.83 -22.34 -20.08
N GLU A 100 14.36 -22.32 -21.30
CA GLU A 100 14.93 -23.49 -21.97
C GLU A 100 16.40 -23.63 -21.60
N SER A 101 16.83 -24.85 -21.25
CA SER A 101 18.23 -25.18 -20.96
C SER A 101 18.74 -26.24 -21.94
N ALA A 102 20.05 -26.53 -21.91
CA ALA A 102 20.66 -27.55 -22.79
C ALA A 102 20.09 -28.97 -22.61
N ILE A 103 19.39 -29.22 -21.49
CA ILE A 103 18.80 -30.52 -21.14
C ILE A 103 17.26 -30.51 -21.16
N GLY A 104 16.65 -29.41 -21.61
CA GLY A 104 15.21 -29.24 -21.64
C GLY A 104 14.69 -28.05 -20.82
N PRO A 105 13.36 -27.92 -20.68
CA PRO A 105 12.73 -26.80 -19.99
C PRO A 105 12.97 -26.86 -18.48
N VAL A 106 13.39 -25.73 -17.90
CA VAL A 106 13.68 -25.59 -16.47
C VAL A 106 12.71 -24.61 -15.82
N ARG A 107 12.22 -24.99 -14.64
CA ARG A 107 11.42 -24.15 -13.76
C ARG A 107 12.01 -24.17 -12.36
N SER A 108 12.25 -23.00 -11.79
CA SER A 108 12.68 -22.86 -10.39
C SER A 108 11.76 -21.91 -9.64
N VAL A 109 11.51 -22.21 -8.36
CA VAL A 109 10.69 -21.38 -7.48
C VAL A 109 11.39 -21.26 -6.14
N LEU A 110 11.73 -20.03 -5.74
CA LEU A 110 12.21 -19.68 -4.41
C LEU A 110 11.07 -18.99 -3.67
N SER A 111 10.78 -19.41 -2.44
CA SER A 111 9.78 -18.74 -1.60
C SER A 111 10.25 -18.59 -0.16
N VAL A 112 9.92 -17.46 0.44
CA VAL A 112 10.24 -17.11 1.82
C VAL A 112 8.94 -16.71 2.52
N ARG A 113 8.74 -17.18 3.74
CA ARG A 113 7.59 -16.85 4.58
C ARG A 113 8.08 -16.32 5.92
N GLY A 114 7.36 -15.36 6.48
CA GLY A 114 7.62 -14.80 7.80
C GLY A 114 6.31 -14.47 8.51
N GLN A 115 6.31 -14.62 9.82
CA GLN A 115 5.18 -14.28 10.69
C GLN A 115 5.70 -13.54 11.92
N VAL A 116 4.96 -12.53 12.36
CA VAL A 116 5.15 -11.83 13.63
C VAL A 116 3.82 -11.83 14.37
N ASP A 117 3.82 -12.39 15.58
CA ASP A 117 2.67 -12.41 16.47
C ASP A 117 2.91 -11.53 17.69
N ARG A 118 1.92 -10.73 18.07
CA ARG A 118 1.89 -9.96 19.32
C ARG A 118 0.59 -10.21 20.06
N GLY A 119 0.50 -11.40 20.65
CA GLY A 119 -0.57 -11.76 21.58
C GLY A 119 -1.89 -12.05 20.89
N LEU A 120 -1.87 -12.49 19.62
CA LEU A 120 -3.05 -12.84 18.86
C LEU A 120 -3.02 -14.34 18.53
N ASP A 121 -3.19 -15.20 19.56
CA ASP A 121 -3.19 -16.68 19.52
C ASP A 121 -2.63 -17.30 18.21
N SER A 122 -1.38 -17.78 18.27
CA SER A 122 -0.66 -18.37 17.15
C SER A 122 -1.26 -19.71 16.71
N SER A 123 -2.41 -19.69 16.03
CA SER A 123 -2.86 -20.83 15.24
C SER A 123 -2.07 -20.85 13.92
N PRO A 124 -1.30 -21.91 13.62
CA PRO A 124 -0.69 -22.04 12.30
C PRO A 124 -1.82 -22.24 11.29
N PHE A 125 -1.85 -21.43 10.24
CA PHE A 125 -2.83 -21.57 9.18
C PHE A 125 -2.81 -23.00 8.62
N ARG A 126 -3.95 -23.70 8.69
CA ARG A 126 -4.23 -24.82 7.80
C ARG A 126 -4.78 -24.26 6.49
N TYR A 127 -4.11 -24.62 5.40
CA TYR A 127 -4.58 -24.48 4.03
C TYR A 127 -5.32 -25.74 3.59
#